data_AF-A0A1V5IJ41-F1
#
_entry.id   AF-A0A1V5IJ41-F1
#
_cell.length_a   1.000
_cell.length_b   1.000
_cell.length_c   1.000
_cell.angle_alpha   90.00
_cell.angle_beta   90.00
_cell.angle_gamma   90.00
#
_symmetry.space_group_name_H-M   'P 1'
#
loop_
_entity.id
_entity.type
_entity.pdbx_description
1 polymer ?
#
loop_
_entity_poly.entity_id
_entity_poly.type
_entity_poly.pdbx_seq_one_letter_code
_entity_poly.pdbx_strand_id
1 'polypeptide(L)' 'MPMAQHSTSPVPLYLLPQALSEEIKKYGDTIAEIRIRRTTGHNYFLKVKHERRGDRGD' A
#
# COMPACT_ATOMS: atom_id res chain seq x y z
N MET A 1 -14.65 4.03 10.78
CA MET A 1 -13.96 2.74 10.97
C MET A 1 -12.48 3.01 11.25
N PRO A 2 -11.81 2.27 12.16
CA PRO A 2 -10.37 2.44 12.36
C PRO A 2 -9.62 2.05 11.07
N MET A 3 -8.82 2.98 10.55
CA MET A 3 -8.00 2.75 9.37
C MET A 3 -6.65 2.16 9.79
N ALA A 4 -6.23 1.09 9.12
CA ALA A 4 -4.89 0.55 9.24
C ALA A 4 -3.98 1.19 8.20
N GLN A 5 -2.71 1.42 8.58
CA GLN A 5 -1.71 1.97 7.69
C GLN A 5 -0.56 0.97 7.52
N HIS A 6 -0.26 0.63 6.27
CA HIS A 6 0.87 -0.21 5.90
C HIS A 6 1.88 0.61 5.08
N SER A 7 3.16 0.30 5.20
CA SER A 7 4.21 0.86 4.35
C SER A 7 5.04 -0.27 3.77
N THR A 8 5.23 -0.25 2.45
CA THR A 8 6.10 -1.21 1.77
C THR A 8 7.56 -0.86 2.00
N SER A 9 8.44 -1.84 1.76
CA SER A 9 9.87 -1.58 1.59
C SER A 9 10.10 -0.67 0.36
N PRO A 10 11.22 0.09 0.34
CA PRO A 10 11.56 0.91 -0.82
C PRO A 10 11.75 0.06 -2.08
N VAL A 11 11.12 0.49 -3.18
CA VAL A 11 11.26 -0.10 -4.51
C VAL A 11 11.75 0.95 -5.51
N PRO A 12 12.52 0.57 -6.52
CA PRO A 12 12.93 1.50 -7.56
C PRO A 12 11.74 1.98 -8.40
N LEU A 13 11.86 3.16 -9.01
CA LEU A 13 10.80 3.81 -9.82
C LEU A 13 10.14 2.87 -10.83
N TYR A 14 10.93 2.07 -11.54
CA TYR A 14 10.44 1.17 -12.59
C TYR A 14 9.62 -0.01 -12.05
N LEU A 15 9.70 -0.32 -10.76
CA LEU A 15 8.89 -1.35 -10.10
C LEU A 15 7.66 -0.81 -9.37
N LEU A 16 7.43 0.51 -9.37
CA LEU A 16 6.26 1.09 -8.73
C LEU A 16 4.93 0.52 -9.24
N PRO A 17 4.70 0.33 -10.55
CA PRO A 17 3.45 -0.27 -11.03
C PRO A 17 3.22 -1.69 -10.49
N GLN A 18 4.28 -2.50 -10.37
CA GLN A 18 4.18 -3.85 -9.84
C GLN A 18 3.89 -3.84 -8.33
N ALA A 19 4.67 -3.08 -7.56
CA ALA A 19 4.44 -2.96 -6.11
C ALA A 19 3.05 -2.41 -5.79
N LEU A 20 2.55 -1.47 -6.61
CA LEU A 20 1.19 -0.96 -6.50
C LEU A 20 0.13 -2.05 -6.77
N SER A 21 0.33 -2.83 -7.83
CA SER A 21 -0.56 -3.95 -8.16
C SER A 21 -0.63 -4.99 -7.04
N GLU A 22 0.52 -5.32 -6.41
CA GLU A 22 0.59 -6.24 -5.28
C GLU A 22 -0.20 -5.73 -4.07
N GLU A 23 -0.07 -4.45 -3.73
CA GLU A 23 -0.82 -3.84 -2.63
C GLU A 23 -2.32 -3.75 -2.92
N ILE A 24 -2.71 -3.41 -4.15
CA ILE A 24 -4.11 -3.41 -4.60
C ILE A 24 -4.69 -4.82 -4.53
N LYS A 25 -3.96 -5.84 -4.97
CA LYS A 25 -4.39 -7.23 -4.87
C LYS A 25 -4.56 -7.68 -3.42
N LYS A 26 -3.71 -7.19 -2.52
CA LYS A 26 -3.70 -7.57 -1.09
C LYS A 26 -4.86 -6.96 -0.30
N TYR A 27 -5.13 -5.68 -0.49
CA TYR A 27 -6.15 -4.97 0.30
C TYR A 27 -7.45 -4.72 -0.48
N GLY A 28 -7.41 -4.76 -1.81
CA GLY A 28 -8.57 -4.63 -2.69
C GLY A 28 -9.37 -3.36 -2.39
N ASP A 29 -10.70 -3.53 -2.35
CA ASP A 29 -11.65 -2.44 -2.16
C ASP A 29 -11.58 -1.79 -0.76
N THR A 30 -10.77 -2.32 0.15
CA THR A 30 -10.58 -1.70 1.48
C THR A 30 -9.60 -0.53 1.44
N ILE A 31 -8.90 -0.32 0.33
CA ILE A 31 -7.94 0.78 0.18
C ILE A 31 -8.68 2.11 0.08
N ALA A 32 -8.39 3.00 1.03
CA ALA A 32 -8.90 4.37 1.01
C ALA A 32 -7.90 5.34 0.34
N GLU A 33 -6.60 5.09 0.49
CA GLU A 33 -5.57 5.99 -0.02
C GLU A 33 -4.23 5.27 -0.22
N ILE A 34 -3.55 5.56 -1.33
CA ILE A 34 -2.16 5.15 -1.57
C ILE A 34 -1.29 6.38 -1.76
N ARG A 35 -0.26 6.54 -0.93
CA ARG A 35 0.75 7.59 -1.05
C ARG A 35 2.08 7.00 -1.47
N ILE A 36 2.60 7.47 -2.59
CA ILE A 36 3.95 7.12 -3.04
C ILE A 36 4.89 8.26 -2.63
N ARG A 37 5.98 7.93 -1.93
CA ARG A 37 6.98 8.93 -1.53
C ARG A 37 8.38 8.44 -1.87
N ARG A 38 9.13 9.35 -2.50
CA ARG A 38 10.55 9.16 -2.80
C ARG A 38 11.36 9.16 -1.49
N THR A 39 12.31 8.23 -1.41
CA THR A 39 13.30 8.14 -0.35
C THR A 39 14.59 8.83 -0.79
N THR A 40 15.70 8.10 -0.85
CA THR A 40 16.99 8.50 -1.39
C THR A 40 17.22 7.85 -2.76
N GLY A 41 17.93 8.53 -3.66
CA GLY A 41 18.13 8.05 -5.03
C GLY A 41 16.79 7.92 -5.79
N HIS A 42 16.63 6.86 -6.58
CA HIS A 42 15.40 6.60 -7.36
C HIS A 42 14.49 5.55 -6.71
N ASN A 43 14.53 5.44 -5.38
CA ASN A 43 13.72 4.50 -4.61
C ASN A 43 12.52 5.19 -3.94
N TYR A 44 11.41 4.46 -3.83
CA TYR A 44 10.12 4.94 -3.38
C TYR A 44 9.47 3.91 -2.46
N PHE A 45 8.80 4.35 -1.39
CA PHE A 45 7.90 3.47 -0.64
C PHE A 45 6.44 3.83 -0.92
N LEU A 46 5.56 2.84 -0.82
CA LEU A 46 4.12 3.02 -0.86
C LEU A 46 3.57 2.98 0.56
N LYS A 47 2.76 3.98 0.92
CA LYS A 47 1.96 3.99 2.14
C LYS A 47 0.51 3.76 1.77
N VAL A 48 -0.03 2.63 2.20
CA VAL A 48 -1.41 2.23 1.93
C VAL A 48 -2.23 2.39 3.20
N LYS A 49 -3.24 3.24 3.14
CA LYS A 49 -4.29 3.32 4.15
C LYS A 49 -5.46 2.49 3.67
N HIS A 50 -5.83 1.52 4.48
CA HIS A 50 -6.97 0.66 4.21
C HIS A 50 -7.86 0.57 5.44
N GLU A 51 -9.15 0.31 5.22
CA GLU A 51 -10.03 -0.03 6.32
C GLU A 51 -9.56 -1.33 6.96
N ARG A 52 -9.47 -1.35 8.30
CA ARG A 52 -9.28 -2.60 9.01
C ARG A 52 -10.57 -3.39 8.82
N ARG A 53 -10.60 -4.30 7.84
CA ARG A 53 -11.68 -5.30 7.76
C ARG A 53 -11.59 -6.05 9.09
N GLY A 54 -12.49 -5.71 10.02
CA GLY A 54 -12.67 -6.49 11.22
C GLY A 54 -12.89 -7.91 10.73
N ASP A 55 -12.09 -8.82 11.27
CA ASP A 55 -12.17 -10.27 11.14
C ASP A 55 -13.64 -10.69 11.02
N ARG A 56 -14.17 -10.75 9.78
CA ARG A 56 -15.42 -11.43 9.51
C ARG A 56 -15.01 -12.86 9.28
N GLY A 57 -14.81 -13.55 10.40
CA GLY A 57 -15.07 -14.97 10.46
C GLY A 57 -16.53 -15.18 10.04
N ASP A 58 -16.70 -15.93 8.97
CA ASP A 58 -17.88 -16.75 8.68
C ASP A 58 -17.34 -18.16 8.41
#